data_AF-B5JXT7-F1
#
_entry.id   AF-B5JXT7-F1
#
_cell.length_a   1.000
_cell.length_b   1.000
_cell.length_c   1.000
_cell.angle_alpha   90.00
_cell.angle_beta   90.00
_cell.angle_gamma   90.00
#
_symmetry.space_group_name_H-M   'P 1'
#
loop_
_entity.id
_entity.type
_entity.pdbx_description
1 polymer ?
#
loop_
_entity_poly.entity_id
_entity_poly.type
_entity_poly.pdbx_seq_one_letter_code
_entity_poly.pdbx_strand_id
1 'polypeptide(L)'
;MIMVDGKKSVAESVLYGALDIIDGKGKGDPVEVMEQALDNVSPMVEVKSRRVGGATYQVPIEVRPVRRQALAMRWLIDASRNRGEKSMVAKLAAELMDASESRGSAVKKREDTHRMAEANKAFAHFRW
;
A
#
# COMPACT_ATOMS: atom_id res chain seq x y z
N MET A 1 -6.93 -2.47 7.00
CA MET A 1 -7.21 -1.31 7.89
C MET A 1 -6.62 -1.59 9.26
N ILE A 2 -6.04 -0.57 9.94
CA ILE A 2 -5.38 -0.75 11.25
C ILE A 2 -6.41 -1.15 12.31
N MET A 3 -7.57 -0.50 12.30
CA MET A 3 -8.67 -0.80 13.21
C MET A 3 -9.24 -2.19 12.95
N VAL A 4 -9.34 -2.97 14.03
CA VAL A 4 -9.93 -4.31 14.07
C VAL A 4 -11.06 -4.27 15.11
N ASP A 5 -12.20 -4.87 14.80
CA ASP A 5 -13.39 -4.95 15.65
C ASP A 5 -13.88 -3.59 16.18
N GLY A 6 -13.71 -2.51 15.40
CA GLY A 6 -14.16 -1.17 15.78
C GLY A 6 -13.32 -0.49 16.88
N LYS A 7 -12.17 -1.06 17.28
CA LYS A 7 -11.31 -0.51 18.34
C LYS A 7 -10.51 0.71 17.86
N LYS A 8 -11.17 1.86 17.77
CA LYS A 8 -10.58 3.12 17.29
C LYS A 8 -9.42 3.60 18.16
N SER A 9 -9.59 3.63 19.49
CA SER A 9 -8.54 4.11 20.41
C SER A 9 -7.24 3.29 20.26
N VAL A 10 -7.34 1.96 20.14
CA VAL A 10 -6.18 1.09 19.90
C VAL A 10 -5.52 1.39 18.56
N ALA A 11 -6.31 1.63 17.52
CA ALA A 11 -5.79 1.98 16.19
C ALA A 11 -5.04 3.33 16.20
N GLU A 12 -5.57 4.32 16.91
CA GLU A 12 -4.93 5.62 17.10
C GLU A 12 -3.62 5.48 17.88
N SER A 13 -3.61 4.74 18.99
CA SER A 13 -2.38 4.48 19.75
C SER A 13 -1.30 3.80 18.90
N VAL A 14 -1.69 2.90 17.99
CA VAL A 14 -0.74 2.25 17.08
C VAL A 14 -0.17 3.24 16.06
N LEU A 15 -1.01 4.11 15.50
CA LEU A 15 -0.58 5.10 14.51
C LEU A 15 0.34 6.14 15.13
N TYR A 16 -0.09 6.80 16.21
CA TYR A 16 0.71 7.82 16.89
C TYR A 16 2.02 7.22 17.42
N GLY A 17 1.97 6.05 18.06
CA GLY A 17 3.19 5.38 18.51
C GLY A 17 4.15 5.02 17.37
N ALA A 18 3.64 4.77 16.15
CA ALA A 18 4.50 4.53 15.00
C ALA A 18 5.16 5.82 14.50
N LEU A 19 4.43 6.94 14.50
CA LEU A 19 4.97 8.26 14.18
C LEU A 19 6.03 8.71 15.19
N ASP A 20 5.81 8.47 16.49
CA ASP A 20 6.80 8.76 17.54
C ASP A 20 8.12 7.99 17.34
N ILE A 21 8.05 6.74 16.87
CA ILE A 21 9.26 5.95 16.54
C ILE A 21 9.98 6.53 15.32
N ILE A 22 9.25 7.04 14.33
CA ILE A 22 9.83 7.66 13.14
C ILE A 22 10.53 8.97 13.55
N ASP A 23 9.87 9.78 14.38
CA ASP A 23 10.42 11.02 14.92
C ASP A 23 11.71 10.78 15.70
N GLY A 24 11.69 9.81 16.63
CA GLY A 24 12.84 9.43 17.44
C GLY A 24 14.03 8.87 16.63
N LYS A 25 13.81 8.47 15.37
CA LYS A 25 14.88 8.05 14.45
C LYS A 25 15.47 9.20 13.63
N GLY A 26 14.94 10.43 13.76
CA GLY A 26 15.50 11.64 13.17
C GLY A 26 15.45 11.69 11.64
N LYS A 27 14.46 11.04 11.02
CA LYS A 27 14.33 10.94 9.55
C LYS A 27 13.47 12.03 8.90
N GLY A 28 13.25 13.15 9.58
CA GLY A 28 12.37 14.24 9.14
C GLY A 28 11.01 14.22 9.84
N ASP A 29 10.08 15.07 9.39
CA ASP A 29 8.73 15.12 9.92
C ASP A 29 8.02 13.76 9.69
N PRO A 30 7.54 13.08 10.75
CA PRO A 30 6.83 11.80 10.62
C PRO A 30 5.64 11.85 9.67
N VAL A 31 4.96 13.01 9.56
CA VAL A 31 3.83 13.19 8.65
C VAL A 31 4.30 13.19 7.20
N GLU A 32 5.38 13.92 6.88
CA GLU A 32 5.97 13.93 5.53
C GLU A 32 6.47 12.53 5.14
N VAL A 33 7.12 11.81 6.07
CA VAL A 33 7.56 10.43 5.84
C VAL A 33 6.37 9.51 5.52
N MET A 34 5.26 9.67 6.23
CA MET A 34 4.05 8.91 5.99
C MET A 34 3.42 9.24 4.64
N GLU A 35 3.33 10.52 4.27
CA GLU A 35 2.82 10.95 2.97
C GLU A 35 3.68 10.40 1.83
N GLN A 36 4.99 10.53 1.93
CA GLN A 36 5.93 9.99 0.94
C GLN A 36 5.81 8.47 0.81
N ALA A 37 5.66 7.75 1.91
CA ALA A 37 5.44 6.31 1.90
C ALA A 37 4.12 5.93 1.18
N LEU A 38 3.04 6.66 1.43
CA LEU A 38 1.76 6.44 0.77
C LEU A 38 1.83 6.72 -0.73
N ASP A 39 2.56 7.74 -1.15
CA ASP A 39 2.76 8.06 -2.56
C ASP A 39 3.57 6.98 -3.28
N ASN A 40 4.65 6.48 -2.67
CA ASN A 40 5.47 5.41 -3.23
C ASN A 40 4.68 4.09 -3.40
N VAL A 41 3.76 3.79 -2.47
CA VAL A 41 2.92 2.58 -2.51
C VAL A 41 1.69 2.76 -3.40
N SER A 42 1.31 3.99 -3.77
CA SER A 42 0.11 4.27 -4.55
C SER A 42 0.21 3.74 -5.99
N PRO A 43 -0.65 2.79 -6.40
CA PRO A 43 -0.63 2.27 -7.76
C PRO A 43 -1.38 3.18 -8.74
N MET A 44 -0.81 3.47 -9.90
CA MET A 44 -1.51 4.18 -10.98
C MET A 44 -2.44 3.26 -11.81
N VAL A 45 -2.07 1.99 -11.91
CA VAL A 45 -2.83 0.96 -12.63
C VAL A 45 -3.11 -0.23 -11.71
N GLU A 46 -4.27 -0.83 -11.89
CA GLU A 46 -4.62 -2.11 -11.28
C GLU A 46 -5.08 -3.07 -12.38
N VAL A 47 -5.05 -4.36 -12.09
CA VAL A 47 -5.49 -5.40 -13.02
C VAL A 47 -6.79 -5.99 -12.50
N LYS A 48 -7.82 -6.05 -13.36
CA LYS A 48 -9.11 -6.68 -13.04
C LYS A 48 -9.37 -7.87 -13.94
N SER A 49 -9.86 -8.95 -13.34
CA SER A 49 -10.37 -10.10 -14.08
C SER A 49 -11.65 -9.72 -14.83
N ARG A 50 -11.68 -9.95 -16.15
CA ARG A 50 -12.87 -9.80 -17.00
C ARG A 50 -13.05 -11.06 -17.82
N ARG A 51 -14.30 -11.50 -17.98
CA ARG A 51 -14.63 -12.66 -18.83
C ARG A 51 -15.11 -12.17 -20.20
N VAL A 52 -14.41 -12.59 -21.26
CA VAL A 52 -14.71 -12.22 -22.65
C VAL A 52 -14.62 -13.47 -23.51
N GLY A 53 -15.64 -13.74 -24.33
CA GLY A 53 -15.61 -14.86 -25.29
C GLY A 53 -15.37 -16.24 -24.66
N GLY A 54 -15.76 -16.45 -23.40
CA GLY A 54 -15.61 -17.72 -22.68
C GLY A 54 -14.34 -17.83 -21.82
N ALA A 55 -13.30 -17.02 -22.06
CA ALA A 55 -12.05 -16.99 -21.30
C ALA A 55 -11.98 -15.80 -20.32
N THR A 56 -11.16 -15.93 -19.27
CA THR A 56 -10.93 -14.87 -18.27
C THR A 56 -9.61 -14.17 -18.57
N TYR A 57 -9.66 -12.88 -18.86
CA TYR A 57 -8.50 -12.03 -19.12
C TYR A 57 -8.23 -11.11 -17.94
N GLN A 58 -6.95 -10.79 -17.77
CA GLN A 58 -6.48 -9.80 -16.82
C GLN A 58 -6.39 -8.44 -17.54
N VAL A 59 -7.31 -7.54 -17.24
CA VAL A 59 -7.44 -6.25 -17.94
C VAL A 59 -6.84 -5.14 -17.08
N PRO A 60 -5.80 -4.43 -17.56
CA PRO A 60 -5.24 -3.29 -16.84
C PRO A 60 -6.19 -2.08 -16.94
N ILE A 61 -6.43 -1.44 -15.80
CA ILE A 61 -7.34 -0.30 -15.65
C ILE A 61 -6.66 0.78 -14.80
N GLU A 62 -6.84 2.04 -15.19
CA GLU A 62 -6.35 3.18 -14.42
C GLU A 62 -7.11 3.35 -13.09
N VAL A 63 -6.36 3.60 -12.02
CA VAL A 63 -6.92 3.71 -10.68
C VAL A 63 -7.27 5.15 -10.38
N ARG A 64 -8.56 5.40 -10.05
CA ARG A 64 -9.03 6.72 -9.63
C ARG A 64 -8.31 7.20 -8.36
N PRO A 65 -8.05 8.52 -8.18
CA PRO A 65 -7.30 9.07 -7.03
C PRO A 65 -7.75 8.57 -5.66
N VAL A 66 -9.05 8.63 -5.36
CA VAL A 66 -9.62 8.15 -4.08
C VAL A 66 -9.31 6.67 -3.83
N ARG A 67 -9.31 5.85 -4.89
CA ARG A 67 -9.00 4.43 -4.80
C ARG A 67 -7.50 4.18 -4.62
N ARG A 68 -6.62 5.00 -5.20
CA ARG A 68 -5.16 4.89 -5.05
C ARG A 68 -4.76 4.99 -3.59
N GLN A 69 -5.24 6.02 -2.89
CA GLN A 69 -5.00 6.21 -1.46
C GLN A 69 -5.53 5.03 -0.63
N ALA A 70 -6.74 4.56 -0.92
CA ALA A 70 -7.33 3.42 -0.21
C ALA A 70 -6.54 2.11 -0.41
N LEU A 71 -6.02 1.87 -1.61
CA LEU A 71 -5.17 0.72 -1.91
C LEU A 71 -3.81 0.85 -1.22
N ALA A 72 -3.18 2.03 -1.27
CA ALA A 72 -1.90 2.29 -0.63
C ALA A 72 -1.95 2.02 0.88
N MET A 73 -2.91 2.65 1.57
CA MET A 73 -3.12 2.41 3.00
C MET A 73 -3.36 0.93 3.30
N ARG A 74 -4.19 0.25 2.50
CA ARG A 74 -4.46 -1.18 2.69
C ARG A 74 -3.20 -2.02 2.56
N TRP A 75 -2.46 -1.84 1.48
CA TRP A 75 -1.25 -2.63 1.21
C TRP A 75 -0.16 -2.39 2.24
N LEU A 76 -0.01 -1.15 2.70
CA LEU A 76 0.97 -0.79 3.72
C LEU A 76 0.64 -1.49 5.05
N ILE A 77 -0.62 -1.51 5.46
CA ILE A 77 -1.06 -2.17 6.69
C ILE A 77 -0.92 -3.69 6.58
N ASP A 78 -1.30 -4.28 5.44
CA ASP A 78 -1.18 -5.71 5.20
C ASP A 78 0.30 -6.15 5.20
N ALA A 79 1.18 -5.36 4.57
CA ALA A 79 2.62 -5.56 4.58
C ALA A 79 3.19 -5.46 6.00
N SER A 80 2.80 -4.41 6.74
CA SER A 80 3.21 -4.20 8.13
C SER A 80 2.85 -5.41 9.00
N ARG A 81 1.64 -5.96 8.88
CA ARG A 81 1.19 -7.12 9.69
C ARG A 81 2.07 -8.35 9.49
N ASN A 82 2.56 -8.57 8.27
CA ASN A 82 3.37 -9.72 7.89
C ASN A 82 4.84 -9.59 8.30
N ARG A 83 5.28 -8.46 8.85
CA ARG A 83 6.66 -8.29 9.31
C ARG A 83 6.93 -9.04 10.63
N GLY A 84 8.21 -9.25 10.93
CA GLY A 84 8.69 -10.05 12.06
C GLY A 84 8.88 -9.31 13.39
N GLU A 85 8.72 -7.98 13.44
CA GLU A 85 8.91 -7.20 14.66
C GLU A 85 7.84 -7.54 15.74
N LYS A 86 8.12 -7.23 17.01
CA LYS A 86 7.30 -7.70 18.14
C LYS A 86 5.94 -6.99 18.25
N SER A 87 5.86 -5.69 17.98
CA SER A 87 4.65 -4.88 18.16
C SER A 87 4.16 -4.31 16.83
N MET A 88 2.84 -4.13 16.68
CA MET A 88 2.26 -3.52 15.48
C MET A 88 2.78 -2.09 15.25
N VAL A 89 3.06 -1.37 16.34
CA VAL A 89 3.70 -0.05 16.33
C VAL A 89 5.07 -0.10 15.64
N ALA A 90 5.95 -1.01 16.07
CA ALA A 90 7.27 -1.17 15.48
C ALA A 90 7.20 -1.67 14.03
N LYS A 91 6.28 -2.60 13.74
CA LYS A 91 6.04 -3.10 12.38
C LYS A 91 5.60 -1.98 11.42
N LEU A 92 4.64 -1.15 11.85
CA LEU A 92 4.11 -0.05 11.03
C LEU A 92 5.17 1.03 10.80
N ALA A 93 5.88 1.45 11.85
CA ALA A 93 6.97 2.42 11.72
C ALA A 93 8.04 1.92 10.75
N ALA A 94 8.45 0.65 10.88
CA ALA A 94 9.45 0.05 10.01
C ALA A 94 8.99 0.00 8.55
N GLU A 95 7.75 -0.44 8.27
CA GLU A 95 7.23 -0.46 6.90
C GLU A 95 7.07 0.95 6.31
N LEU A 96 6.66 1.94 7.10
CA LEU A 96 6.57 3.34 6.65
C LEU A 96 7.94 3.90 6.24
N MET A 97 8.97 3.69 7.07
CA MET A 97 10.34 4.13 6.74
C MET A 97 10.92 3.38 5.55
N ASP A 98 10.61 2.09 5.41
CA ASP A 98 11.05 1.31 4.24
C ASP A 98 10.33 1.81 2.97
N ALA A 99 9.02 2.04 3.06
CA ALA A 99 8.22 2.52 1.94
C ALA A 99 8.59 3.94 1.50
N SER A 100 8.95 4.84 2.43
CA SER A 100 9.41 6.19 2.08
C SER A 100 10.72 6.18 1.28
N GLU A 101 11.58 5.19 1.53
CA GLU A 101 12.83 4.93 0.78
C GLU A 101 12.60 4.04 -0.47
N SER A 102 11.35 3.92 -0.95
CA SER A 102 10.97 3.09 -2.10
C SER A 102 11.36 1.61 -1.97
N ARG A 103 11.38 1.08 -0.74
CA ARG A 103 11.62 -0.34 -0.45
C ARG A 103 10.51 -0.94 0.41
N GLY A 104 10.66 -2.21 0.76
CA GLY A 104 9.68 -2.92 1.58
C GLY A 104 8.64 -3.69 0.77
N SER A 105 7.79 -4.42 1.49
CA SER A 105 6.86 -5.36 0.87
C SER A 105 5.68 -4.65 0.22
N ALA A 106 5.27 -3.50 0.78
CA ALA A 106 4.21 -2.67 0.22
C ALA A 106 4.59 -2.10 -1.15
N VAL A 107 5.81 -1.56 -1.30
CA VAL A 107 6.32 -1.02 -2.57
C VAL A 107 6.48 -2.13 -3.60
N LYS A 108 7.06 -3.28 -3.21
CA LYS A 108 7.18 -4.44 -4.09
C LYS A 108 5.83 -4.88 -4.66
N LYS A 109 4.77 -4.87 -3.84
CA LYS A 109 3.41 -5.19 -4.30
C LYS A 109 2.90 -4.21 -5.37
N ARG A 110 3.21 -2.92 -5.23
CA ARG A 110 2.88 -1.90 -6.24
C ARG A 110 3.65 -2.14 -7.54
N GLU A 111 4.95 -2.43 -7.46
CA GLU A 111 5.77 -2.77 -8.62
C GLU A 111 5.28 -4.02 -9.34
N ASP A 112 4.99 -5.10 -8.62
CA ASP A 112 4.48 -6.34 -9.18
C ASP A 112 3.12 -6.12 -9.88
N THR A 113 2.27 -5.27 -9.31
CA THR A 113 0.99 -4.87 -9.93
C THR A 113 1.23 -4.12 -11.25
N HIS A 114 2.21 -3.21 -11.29
CA HIS A 114 2.54 -2.45 -12.50
C HIS A 114 3.14 -3.35 -13.57
N ARG A 115 4.07 -4.24 -13.21
CA ARG A 115 4.66 -5.23 -14.11
C ARG A 115 3.58 -6.14 -14.70
N MET A 116 2.63 -6.58 -13.89
CA MET A 116 1.50 -7.40 -14.35
C MET A 116 0.57 -6.62 -15.29
N ALA A 117 0.32 -5.34 -15.00
CA ALA A 117 -0.48 -4.49 -15.88
C ALA A 117 0.22 -4.24 -17.23
N GLU A 118 1.54 -4.05 -17.23
CA GLU A 118 2.35 -3.89 -18.43
C GLU A 118 2.38 -5.16 -19.29
N ALA A 119 2.58 -6.32 -18.68
CA ALA A 119 2.52 -7.61 -19.36
C ALA A 119 1.18 -7.88 -20.05
N ASN A 120 0.08 -7.33 -19.50
CA ASN A 120 -1.27 -7.47 -20.02
C ASN A 120 -1.78 -6.24 -20.79
N LYS A 121 -0.88 -5.31 -21.17
CA LYS A 121 -1.24 -4.06 -21.87
C LYS A 121 -2.02 -4.30 -23.16
N ALA A 122 -1.79 -5.43 -23.84
CA ALA A 122 -2.54 -5.83 -25.02
C ALA A 122 -4.05 -5.94 -24.77
N PHE A 123 -4.49 -6.31 -23.57
CA PHE A 123 -5.90 -6.47 -23.20
C PHE A 123 -6.55 -5.18 -22.70
N ALA A 124 -5.83 -4.05 -22.69
CA ALA A 124 -6.35 -2.77 -22.22
C ALA A 124 -7.58 -2.28 -23.03
N HIS A 125 -7.79 -2.79 -24.23
CA HIS A 125 -8.96 -2.45 -25.03
C HIS A 125 -10.27 -3.00 -24.42
N PHE A 126 -10.24 -4.04 -23.59
CA PHE A 126 -11.40 -4.58 -22.88
C PHE A 126 -11.83 -3.75 -21.65
N ARG A 127 -11.38 -2.50 -21.53
CA ARG A 127 -11.62 -1.58 -20.40
C ARG A 127 -12.97 -0.86 -20.43
N TRP A 128 -14.03 -1.47 -20.94
CA TRP A 128 -15.38 -0.89 -20.88
C TRP A 128 -16.24 -1.53 -19.77
#